data_AF-A0A942F876-F1
#
_entry.id   AF-A0A942F876-F1
#
_cell.length_a   1.000
_cell.length_b   1.000
_cell.length_c   1.000
_cell.angle_alpha   90.00
_cell.angle_beta   90.00
_cell.angle_gamma   90.00
#
_symmetry.space_group_name_H-M   'P 1'
#
loop_
_entity.id
_entity.type
_entity.pdbx_description
1 polymer ?
#
loop_
_entity_poly.entity_id
_entity_poly.type
_entity_poly.pdbx_seq_one_letter_code
_entity_poly.pdbx_strand_id
1 'polypeptide(L)'
;MQTNPQPASPPQASPLERRIDMTLLMAEIDKDVEQRLKKMARTAKVPGFRPGKVPFKMVMQQYGAKARSEAIGDAVEKAFGAAVREQNLRVAGYPRIEPKGDGDASKLVFSAVFEVYPEVKLNGIGDKSIERPIFAAGEAEVDKTLEVLRKQRTTFSPADRAAAKGDRVVIDFTGKLNGEVFQGGQATDYPVVLGEGRMLPDFEDGIVGLKTTESRTFDLTFPADYQVNELAGKQVSFDVTLKGVEAPQLPDVDADFAKSLGIGDGDVAKMRAEIRSNLENELRKRIKARIKEQAMQALLDANPLDVPRTLIEQESESMAEAARQDLANRGMDIKNMPVDATWFAAQAERRVKLGLIIAEVVKEHALHAKPEQVRALIDEQAQSYEQPEEVVRWYYSQPQRMAQVEALAIEENVVNWVVANAKTTDKTVAFDELMGNAA
;
A
#
# COMPACT_ATOMS: atom_id res chain seq x y z
N MET A 1 -3.83 -37.91 25.96
CA MET A 1 -2.49 -37.34 26.18
C MET A 1 -2.51 -35.91 25.66
N GLN A 2 -2.56 -34.93 26.56
CA GLN A 2 -2.56 -33.50 26.22
C GLN A 2 -1.16 -33.14 25.73
N THR A 3 -1.05 -32.73 24.46
CA THR A 3 0.18 -32.17 23.90
C THR A 3 0.36 -30.77 24.48
N ASN A 4 1.30 -30.66 25.42
CA ASN A 4 1.75 -29.41 25.98
C ASN A 4 2.36 -28.55 24.85
N PRO A 5 1.92 -27.30 24.61
CA PRO A 5 2.61 -26.44 23.66
C PRO A 5 3.99 -26.12 24.22
N GLN A 6 5.01 -26.54 23.49
CA GLN A 6 6.41 -26.24 23.76
C GLN A 6 6.57 -24.71 23.80
N PRO A 7 7.20 -24.12 24.85
CA PRO A 7 7.40 -22.69 24.89
C PRO A 7 8.25 -22.28 23.69
N ALA A 8 7.74 -21.31 22.92
CA ALA A 8 8.47 -20.70 21.81
C ALA A 8 9.87 -20.32 22.29
N SER A 9 10.89 -20.67 21.51
CA SER A 9 12.27 -20.24 21.75
C SER A 9 12.30 -18.74 22.05
N PRO A 10 13.06 -18.27 23.06
CA PRO A 10 13.16 -16.85 23.33
C PRO A 10 13.60 -16.13 22.04
N PRO A 11 12.93 -15.03 21.65
CA PRO A 11 13.28 -14.33 20.42
C PRO A 11 14.76 -13.93 20.51
N GLN A 12 15.53 -14.31 19.49
CA GLN A 12 16.96 -14.03 19.40
C GLN A 12 17.19 -12.54 19.70
N ALA A 13 18.03 -12.20 20.69
CA ALA A 13 18.23 -10.81 21.11
C ALA A 13 18.68 -9.97 19.91
N SER A 14 17.98 -8.87 19.63
CA SER A 14 18.33 -7.94 18.55
C SER A 14 19.69 -7.29 18.86
N PRO A 15 20.61 -7.11 17.89
CA PRO A 15 21.89 -6.43 18.13
C PRO A 15 21.70 -4.97 18.60
N LEU A 16 20.51 -4.41 18.36
CA LEU A 16 20.12 -3.05 18.76
C LEU A 16 19.39 -3.00 20.11
N GLU A 17 19.13 -4.15 20.72
CA GLU A 17 18.51 -4.22 22.04
C GLU A 17 19.48 -3.71 23.11
N ARG A 18 18.95 -2.92 24.04
CA ARG A 18 19.61 -2.38 25.21
C ARG A 18 18.75 -2.65 26.42
N ARG A 19 19.40 -2.85 27.55
CA ARG A 19 18.78 -3.03 28.86
C ARG A 19 19.37 -2.03 29.83
N ILE A 20 18.52 -1.26 30.50
CA ILE A 20 18.91 -0.40 31.63
C ILE A 20 18.18 -0.89 32.86
N ASP A 21 18.94 -1.33 33.86
CA ASP A 21 18.42 -1.64 35.18
C ASP A 21 18.31 -0.35 36.00
N MET A 22 17.14 -0.10 36.55
CA MET A 22 16.83 1.11 37.33
C MET A 22 16.26 0.73 38.69
N THR A 23 16.51 1.61 39.66
CA THR A 23 15.98 1.48 41.01
C THR A 23 15.36 2.79 41.45
N LEU A 24 14.11 2.73 41.89
CA LEU A 24 13.36 3.88 42.42
C LEU A 24 13.07 3.69 43.90
N LEU A 25 13.16 4.77 44.67
CA LEU A 25 12.81 4.77 46.08
C LEU A 25 11.30 4.84 46.26
N MET A 26 10.70 3.90 47.00
CA MET A 26 9.27 3.91 47.29
C MET A 26 8.82 5.18 48.00
N ALA A 27 9.67 5.78 48.83
CA ALA A 27 9.38 7.04 49.50
C ALA A 27 9.10 8.21 48.53
N GLU A 28 9.75 8.25 47.37
CA GLU A 28 9.51 9.29 46.35
C GLU A 28 8.19 9.06 45.62
N ILE A 29 7.87 7.80 45.32
CA ILE A 29 6.60 7.42 44.71
C ILE A 29 5.45 7.69 45.66
N ASP A 30 5.56 7.30 46.93
CA ASP A 30 4.52 7.52 47.94
C ASP A 30 4.22 9.02 48.15
N LYS A 31 5.26 9.86 48.06
CA LYS A 31 5.10 11.33 48.09
C LYS A 31 4.31 11.85 46.89
N ASP A 32 4.56 11.33 45.69
CA ASP A 32 3.80 11.71 44.49
C ASP A 32 2.35 11.19 44.54
N VAL A 33 2.15 9.95 45.02
CA VAL A 33 0.82 9.39 45.28
C VAL A 33 0.02 10.28 46.24
N GLU A 34 0.63 10.74 47.33
CA GLU A 34 -0.03 11.65 48.27
C GLU A 34 -0.42 12.98 47.60
N GLN A 35 0.45 13.53 46.75
CA GLN A 35 0.16 14.75 46.00
C GLN A 35 -0.99 14.58 45.00
N ARG A 36 -1.01 13.46 44.27
CA ARG A 36 -2.11 13.11 43.35
C ARG A 36 -3.42 12.95 44.10
N LEU A 37 -3.43 12.20 45.20
CA LEU A 37 -4.62 12.01 46.02
C LEU A 37 -5.13 13.33 46.61
N LYS A 38 -4.24 14.25 47.02
CA LYS A 38 -4.64 15.60 47.46
C LYS A 38 -5.29 16.42 46.34
N LYS A 39 -4.80 16.31 45.10
CA LYS A 39 -5.41 16.96 43.93
C LYS A 39 -6.77 16.35 43.60
N MET A 40 -6.86 15.02 43.55
CA MET A 40 -8.10 14.29 43.29
C MET A 40 -9.15 14.55 44.38
N ALA A 41 -8.76 14.65 45.65
CA ALA A 41 -9.69 14.96 46.75
C ALA A 41 -10.44 16.29 46.57
N ARG A 42 -9.86 17.26 45.84
CA ARG A 42 -10.51 18.55 45.54
C ARG A 42 -11.65 18.43 44.53
N THR A 43 -11.59 17.44 43.63
CA THR A 43 -12.54 17.26 42.53
C THR A 43 -13.35 15.96 42.63
N ALA A 44 -13.01 15.07 43.56
CA ALA A 44 -13.65 13.78 43.75
C ALA A 44 -15.13 13.93 44.10
N LYS A 45 -15.98 13.24 43.33
CA LYS A 45 -17.42 13.12 43.56
C LYS A 45 -17.67 11.78 44.25
N VAL A 46 -17.86 11.82 45.56
CA VAL A 46 -18.19 10.63 46.36
C VAL A 46 -19.62 10.77 46.88
N PRO A 47 -20.50 9.78 46.70
CA PRO A 47 -21.87 9.82 47.20
C PRO A 47 -21.89 10.16 48.70
N GLY A 48 -22.70 11.16 49.09
CA GLY A 48 -22.81 11.63 50.48
C GLY A 48 -21.84 12.74 50.90
N PHE A 49 -20.88 13.15 50.05
CA PHE A 49 -19.93 14.23 50.37
C PHE A 49 -19.92 15.32 49.29
N ARG A 50 -19.86 16.59 49.73
CA ARG A 50 -19.65 17.73 48.82
C ARG A 50 -18.22 17.67 48.23
N PRO A 51 -18.03 17.95 46.93
CA PRO A 51 -16.70 18.03 46.32
C PRO A 51 -15.75 18.90 47.14
N GLY A 52 -14.53 18.40 47.39
CA GLY A 52 -13.52 19.06 48.22
C GLY A 52 -13.66 18.88 49.74
N LYS A 53 -14.71 18.19 50.22
CA LYS A 53 -14.92 17.85 51.65
C LYS A 53 -14.96 16.34 51.91
N VAL A 54 -14.55 15.53 50.94
CA VAL A 54 -14.42 14.08 51.10
C VAL A 54 -13.24 13.79 52.05
N PRO A 55 -13.41 12.95 53.09
CA PRO A 55 -12.32 12.52 53.95
C PRO A 55 -11.21 11.84 53.16
N PHE A 56 -9.96 12.21 53.43
CA PHE A 56 -8.79 11.70 52.70
C PHE A 56 -8.69 10.17 52.69
N LYS A 57 -9.10 9.51 53.79
CA LYS A 57 -9.14 8.05 53.90
C LYS A 57 -10.08 7.38 52.89
N MET A 58 -11.23 8.00 52.58
CA MET A 58 -12.15 7.48 51.56
C MET A 58 -11.61 7.70 50.15
N VAL A 59 -10.97 8.84 49.89
CA VAL A 59 -10.31 9.12 48.60
C VAL A 59 -9.18 8.11 48.36
N MET A 60 -8.39 7.80 49.40
CA MET A 60 -7.33 6.78 49.33
C MET A 60 -7.89 5.38 49.07
N GLN A 61 -9.00 4.99 49.72
CA GLN A 61 -9.63 3.69 49.46
C GLN A 61 -10.15 3.56 48.02
N GLN A 62 -10.74 4.62 47.47
CA GLN A 62 -11.37 4.58 46.15
C GLN A 62 -10.39 4.82 44.99
N TYR A 63 -9.40 5.71 45.17
CA TYR A 63 -8.50 6.15 44.11
C TYR A 63 -7.02 5.81 44.36
N GLY A 64 -6.68 5.25 45.52
CA GLY A 64 -5.28 4.96 45.91
C GLY A 64 -4.55 4.04 44.96
N ALA A 65 -5.17 2.93 44.55
CA ALA A 65 -4.56 1.98 43.61
C ALA A 65 -4.27 2.63 42.24
N LYS A 66 -5.22 3.42 41.72
CA LYS A 66 -5.06 4.16 40.46
C LYS A 66 -3.95 5.20 40.57
N ALA A 67 -3.99 6.04 41.61
CA ALA A 67 -2.97 7.06 41.85
C ALA A 67 -1.56 6.45 42.01
N ARG A 68 -1.46 5.27 42.63
CA ARG A 68 -0.20 4.52 42.76
C ARG A 68 0.30 3.98 41.43
N SER A 69 -0.57 3.40 40.61
CA SER A 69 -0.22 2.91 39.27
C SER A 69 0.28 4.05 38.38
N GLU A 70 -0.41 5.19 38.38
CA GLU A 70 -0.01 6.40 37.63
C GLU A 70 1.32 6.98 38.15
N ALA A 71 1.49 7.10 39.47
CA ALA A 71 2.74 7.60 40.06
C ALA A 71 3.93 6.69 39.74
N ILE A 72 3.74 5.37 39.78
CA ILE A 72 4.77 4.41 39.37
C ILE A 72 5.09 4.57 37.88
N GLY A 73 4.08 4.65 37.01
CA GLY A 73 4.25 4.85 35.58
C GLY A 73 5.06 6.11 35.25
N ASP A 74 4.66 7.25 35.80
CA ASP A 74 5.32 8.53 35.58
C ASP A 74 6.76 8.55 36.15
N ALA A 75 6.98 7.90 37.31
CA ALA A 75 8.31 7.77 37.89
C ALA A 75 9.24 6.90 37.03
N VAL A 76 8.73 5.78 36.52
CA VAL A 76 9.44 4.89 35.59
C VAL A 76 9.78 5.62 34.29
N GLU A 77 8.81 6.32 33.70
CA GLU A 77 9.01 7.09 32.46
C GLU A 77 10.06 8.20 32.65
N LYS A 78 9.98 8.94 33.76
CA LYS A 78 10.95 10.00 34.08
C LYS A 78 12.35 9.45 34.30
N ALA A 79 12.47 8.34 35.02
CA ALA A 79 13.75 7.69 35.29
C ALA A 79 14.38 7.15 34.00
N PHE A 80 13.59 6.46 33.18
CA PHE A 80 14.00 5.98 31.88
C PHE A 80 14.46 7.12 30.97
N GLY A 81 13.63 8.16 30.83
CA GLY A 81 13.95 9.32 30.01
C GLY A 81 15.19 10.10 30.49
N ALA A 82 15.49 10.09 31.79
CA ALA A 82 16.74 10.64 32.33
C ALA A 82 17.94 9.77 31.95
N ALA A 83 17.87 8.45 32.16
CA ALA A 83 18.93 7.50 31.85
C ALA A 83 19.28 7.49 30.34
N VAL A 84 18.26 7.54 29.48
CA VAL A 84 18.40 7.63 28.02
C VAL A 84 19.14 8.91 27.61
N ARG A 85 18.80 10.05 28.21
CA ARG A 85 19.46 11.34 27.94
C ARG A 85 20.90 11.37 28.43
N GLU A 86 21.16 10.83 29.61
CA GLU A 86 22.52 10.75 30.18
C GLU A 86 23.46 9.92 29.30
N GLN A 87 22.95 8.83 28.73
CA GLN A 87 23.71 7.94 27.84
C GLN A 87 23.61 8.35 26.36
N ASN A 88 22.93 9.46 26.04
CA ASN A 88 22.70 9.96 24.68
C ASN A 88 22.13 8.88 23.72
N LEU A 89 21.25 8.03 24.22
CA LEU A 89 20.66 6.94 23.45
C LEU A 89 19.47 7.44 22.62
N ARG A 90 19.44 7.09 21.34
CA ARG A 90 18.29 7.33 20.47
C ARG A 90 17.38 6.11 20.50
N VAL A 91 16.39 6.12 21.40
CA VAL A 91 15.46 4.99 21.57
C VAL A 91 14.53 4.86 20.35
N ALA A 92 14.38 3.63 19.86
CA ALA A 92 13.43 3.27 18.81
C ALA A 92 12.18 2.64 19.46
N GLY A 93 11.07 3.39 19.44
CA GLY A 93 9.80 2.96 20.03
C GLY A 93 9.74 3.11 21.56
N TYR A 94 8.87 2.32 22.20
CA TYR A 94 8.65 2.36 23.64
C TYR A 94 9.39 1.22 24.35
N PRO A 95 9.98 1.46 25.54
CA PRO A 95 10.63 0.40 26.30
C PRO A 95 9.61 -0.59 26.86
N ARG A 96 9.98 -1.87 26.86
CA ARG A 96 9.34 -2.89 27.67
C ARG A 96 9.90 -2.82 29.09
N ILE A 97 9.02 -2.64 30.07
CA ILE A 97 9.40 -2.60 31.49
C ILE A 97 9.21 -3.99 32.09
N GLU A 98 10.30 -4.56 32.60
CA GLU A 98 10.32 -5.85 33.29
C GLU A 98 10.61 -5.64 34.78
N PRO A 99 9.68 -5.99 35.69
CA PRO A 99 9.95 -5.90 37.12
C PRO A 99 11.04 -6.91 37.51
N LYS A 100 12.02 -6.48 38.31
CA LYS A 100 12.97 -7.38 38.97
C LYS A 100 12.47 -7.65 40.38
N GLY A 101 12.24 -8.93 40.70
CA GLY A 101 11.62 -9.39 41.96
C GLY A 101 12.49 -9.24 43.22
N ASP A 102 13.60 -8.52 43.15
CA ASP A 102 14.70 -8.65 44.10
C ASP A 102 14.91 -7.38 44.98
N GLY A 103 13.90 -6.50 45.04
CA GLY A 103 13.95 -5.28 45.85
C GLY A 103 13.49 -5.51 47.30
N ASP A 104 14.22 -4.95 48.26
CA ASP A 104 13.70 -4.61 49.59
C ASP A 104 12.39 -3.80 49.43
N ALA A 105 11.43 -3.93 50.35
CA ALA A 105 10.10 -3.30 50.27
C ALA A 105 10.15 -1.76 50.16
N SER A 106 11.32 -1.18 50.42
CA SER A 106 11.63 0.25 50.28
C SER A 106 11.98 0.69 48.85
N LYS A 107 12.18 -0.23 47.90
CA LYS A 107 12.67 0.05 46.53
C LYS A 107 11.87 -0.71 45.47
N LEU A 108 11.70 -0.07 44.31
CA LEU A 108 11.21 -0.72 43.09
C LEU A 108 12.39 -0.88 42.14
N VAL A 109 12.72 -2.13 41.83
CA VAL A 109 13.77 -2.48 40.89
C VAL A 109 13.10 -3.00 39.62
N PHE A 110 13.51 -2.48 38.48
CA PHE A 110 13.00 -2.88 37.18
C PHE A 110 14.06 -2.72 36.11
N SER A 111 13.86 -3.41 35.00
CA SER A 111 14.67 -3.31 33.80
C SER A 111 13.84 -2.72 32.68
N ALA A 112 14.35 -1.68 32.02
CA ALA A 112 13.81 -1.22 30.75
C ALA A 112 14.58 -1.91 29.62
N VAL A 113 13.88 -2.72 28.82
CA VAL A 113 14.39 -3.37 27.61
C VAL A 113 13.84 -2.60 26.41
N PHE A 114 14.72 -2.13 25.53
CA PHE A 114 14.35 -1.28 24.40
C PHE A 114 15.36 -1.42 23.28
N GLU A 115 15.00 -1.02 22.07
CA GLU A 115 15.96 -0.93 20.97
C GLU A 115 16.40 0.52 20.75
N VAL A 116 17.59 0.69 20.19
CA VAL A 116 18.10 2.00 19.78
C VAL A 116 18.18 2.08 18.26
N TYR A 117 18.05 3.29 17.71
CA TYR A 117 18.34 3.52 16.30
C TYR A 117 19.78 3.10 15.99
N PRO A 118 20.00 2.37 14.88
CA PRO A 118 21.34 1.99 14.48
C PRO A 118 22.14 3.23 14.04
N GLU A 119 23.45 3.15 14.19
CA GLU A 119 24.35 4.07 13.48
C GLU A 119 24.42 3.65 12.02
N VAL A 120 23.85 4.46 11.13
CA VAL A 120 23.90 4.22 9.69
C VAL A 120 25.24 4.72 9.16
N LYS A 121 26.06 3.82 8.62
CA LYS A 121 27.28 4.17 7.88
C LYS A 121 27.03 3.89 6.41
N LEU A 122 27.09 4.93 5.58
CA LEU A 122 26.86 4.80 4.16
C LEU A 122 28.08 4.19 3.46
N ASN A 123 27.83 3.11 2.73
CA ASN A 123 28.78 2.54 1.79
C ASN A 123 28.63 3.25 0.43
N GLY A 124 29.72 3.24 -0.35
CA GLY A 124 29.70 3.78 -1.71
C GLY A 124 28.75 3.00 -2.62
N ILE A 125 28.08 3.71 -3.53
CA ILE A 125 27.14 3.15 -4.52
C ILE A 125 27.71 3.12 -5.94
N GLY A 126 28.99 3.48 -6.12
CA GLY A 126 29.61 3.62 -7.44
C GLY A 126 29.79 2.31 -8.21
N ASP A 127 29.61 1.15 -7.57
CA ASP A 127 29.59 -0.16 -8.21
C ASP A 127 28.19 -0.60 -8.65
N LYS A 128 27.13 0.05 -8.14
CA LYS A 128 25.73 -0.27 -8.47
C LYS A 128 25.39 0.24 -9.86
N SER A 129 24.61 -0.55 -10.59
CA SER A 129 24.17 -0.25 -11.95
C SER A 129 22.75 0.30 -11.94
N ILE A 130 22.50 1.37 -12.69
CA ILE A 130 21.16 1.92 -12.91
C ILE A 130 20.93 2.01 -14.41
N GLU A 131 19.94 1.28 -14.91
CA GLU A 131 19.50 1.39 -16.29
C GLU A 131 18.49 2.53 -16.40
N ARG A 132 18.81 3.54 -17.22
CA ARG A 132 17.90 4.62 -17.60
C ARG A 132 17.23 4.24 -18.92
N PRO A 133 15.94 3.89 -18.90
CA PRO A 133 15.24 3.58 -20.13
C PRO A 133 15.09 4.85 -20.96
N ILE A 134 15.45 4.77 -22.25
CA ILE A 134 15.22 5.84 -23.23
C ILE A 134 14.18 5.35 -24.22
N PHE A 135 13.12 6.13 -24.35
CA PHE A 135 12.07 5.91 -25.33
C PHE A 135 11.52 7.25 -25.82
N ALA A 136 11.33 7.36 -27.13
CA ALA A 136 10.66 8.48 -27.76
C ALA A 136 9.45 7.92 -28.51
N ALA A 137 8.25 8.42 -28.19
CA ALA A 137 7.02 8.01 -28.85
C ALA A 137 7.02 8.45 -30.31
N GLY A 138 7.03 7.48 -31.23
CA GLY A 138 6.88 7.72 -32.66
C GLY A 138 5.41 7.74 -33.08
N GLU A 139 5.17 7.88 -34.38
CA GLU A 139 3.83 7.74 -34.97
C GLU A 139 3.24 6.35 -34.74
N ALA A 140 4.07 5.30 -34.72
CA ALA A 140 3.63 3.93 -34.51
C ALA A 140 2.97 3.72 -33.14
N GLU A 141 3.49 4.33 -32.08
CA GLU A 141 2.90 4.24 -30.74
C GLU A 141 1.61 5.06 -30.63
N VAL A 142 1.53 6.20 -31.33
CA VAL A 142 0.29 6.97 -31.44
C VAL A 142 -0.77 6.16 -32.16
N ASP A 143 -0.43 5.48 -33.25
CA ASP A 143 -1.34 4.61 -34.00
C ASP A 143 -1.80 3.42 -33.16
N LYS A 144 -0.89 2.73 -32.45
CA LYS A 144 -1.25 1.67 -31.50
C LYS A 144 -2.22 2.17 -30.42
N THR A 145 -1.94 3.32 -29.84
CA THR A 145 -2.80 3.92 -28.79
C THR A 145 -4.17 4.27 -29.38
N LEU A 146 -4.19 4.84 -30.58
CA LEU A 146 -5.41 5.16 -31.30
C LEU A 146 -6.25 3.91 -31.60
N GLU A 147 -5.63 2.81 -32.02
CA GLU A 147 -6.32 1.53 -32.20
C GLU A 147 -6.94 1.01 -30.90
N VAL A 148 -6.24 1.13 -29.77
CA VAL A 148 -6.79 0.76 -28.45
C VAL A 148 -8.00 1.63 -28.11
N LEU A 149 -7.91 2.95 -28.32
CA LEU A 149 -9.02 3.88 -28.08
C LEU A 149 -10.22 3.60 -29.00
N ARG A 150 -9.97 3.22 -30.26
CA ARG A 150 -11.04 2.78 -31.19
C ARG A 150 -11.69 1.49 -30.71
N LYS A 151 -10.90 0.50 -30.28
CA LYS A 151 -11.40 -0.78 -29.76
C LYS A 151 -12.29 -0.58 -28.52
N GLN A 152 -11.91 0.32 -27.61
CA GLN A 152 -12.72 0.67 -26.44
C GLN A 152 -14.08 1.31 -26.79
N ARG A 153 -14.19 1.89 -27.99
CA ARG A 153 -15.40 2.55 -28.51
C ARG A 153 -16.06 1.76 -29.63
N THR A 154 -15.76 0.47 -29.74
CA THR A 154 -16.37 -0.43 -30.71
C THR A 154 -17.88 -0.49 -30.49
N THR A 155 -18.65 -0.29 -31.55
CA THR A 155 -20.07 -0.62 -31.57
C THR A 155 -20.25 -1.98 -32.23
N PHE A 156 -21.36 -2.65 -31.97
CA PHE A 156 -21.65 -3.95 -32.56
C PHE A 156 -22.91 -3.85 -33.40
N SER A 157 -22.86 -4.42 -34.60
CA SER A 157 -23.97 -4.43 -35.55
C SER A 157 -24.30 -5.86 -35.97
N PRO A 158 -25.58 -6.22 -36.14
CA PRO A 158 -25.99 -7.57 -36.56
C PRO A 158 -25.23 -8.05 -37.80
N ALA A 159 -24.78 -9.30 -37.76
CA ALA A 159 -24.02 -9.92 -38.84
C ALA A 159 -24.59 -11.30 -39.20
N ASP A 160 -24.83 -11.52 -40.49
CA ASP A 160 -25.33 -12.79 -41.00
C ASP A 160 -24.17 -13.71 -41.43
N ARG A 161 -23.39 -14.16 -40.45
CA ARG A 161 -22.28 -15.09 -40.63
C ARG A 161 -22.04 -15.91 -39.36
N ALA A 162 -21.18 -16.93 -39.47
CA ALA A 162 -20.74 -17.69 -38.30
C ALA A 162 -19.97 -16.80 -37.30
N ALA A 163 -20.11 -17.12 -36.01
CA ALA A 163 -19.42 -16.46 -34.91
C ALA A 163 -17.91 -16.61 -35.05
N ALA A 164 -17.18 -15.52 -34.89
CA ALA A 164 -15.74 -15.47 -34.93
C ALA A 164 -15.19 -14.72 -33.71
N LYS A 165 -13.88 -14.88 -33.46
CA LYS A 165 -13.19 -14.13 -32.41
C LYS A 165 -13.30 -12.62 -32.69
N GLY A 166 -13.68 -11.85 -31.67
CA GLY A 166 -13.96 -10.41 -31.74
C GLY A 166 -15.43 -10.05 -31.94
N ASP A 167 -16.32 -11.00 -32.22
CA ASP A 167 -17.76 -10.74 -32.31
C ASP A 167 -18.42 -10.67 -30.94
N ARG A 168 -19.48 -9.86 -30.84
CA ARG A 168 -20.44 -9.98 -29.75
C ARG A 168 -21.51 -10.98 -30.16
N VAL A 169 -21.67 -12.03 -29.38
CA VAL A 169 -22.69 -13.04 -29.57
C VAL A 169 -23.69 -13.01 -28.44
N VAL A 170 -24.95 -13.31 -28.74
CA VAL A 170 -26.00 -13.53 -27.75
C VAL A 170 -26.23 -15.02 -27.66
N ILE A 171 -26.07 -15.61 -26.48
CA ILE A 171 -26.18 -17.06 -26.27
C ILE A 171 -27.14 -17.41 -25.14
N ASP A 172 -27.78 -18.55 -25.29
CA ASP A 172 -28.33 -19.29 -24.15
C ASP A 172 -27.36 -20.42 -23.84
N PHE A 173 -27.02 -20.64 -22.57
CA PHE A 173 -26.21 -21.78 -22.18
C PHE A 173 -26.72 -22.48 -20.93
N THR A 174 -26.48 -23.78 -20.84
CA THR A 174 -26.77 -24.60 -19.65
C THR A 174 -25.60 -25.56 -19.41
N GLY A 175 -24.90 -25.35 -18.31
CA GLY A 175 -23.78 -26.14 -17.83
C GLY A 175 -24.24 -27.21 -16.85
N LYS A 176 -23.76 -28.43 -17.04
CA LYS A 176 -24.09 -29.61 -16.24
C LYS A 176 -22.84 -30.25 -15.69
N LEU A 177 -22.83 -30.52 -14.38
CA LEU A 177 -21.85 -31.35 -13.70
C LEU A 177 -22.52 -32.69 -13.38
N ASN A 178 -21.99 -33.80 -13.90
CA ASN A 178 -22.57 -35.13 -13.73
C ASN A 178 -24.06 -35.23 -14.13
N GLY A 179 -24.49 -34.43 -15.12
CA GLY A 179 -25.87 -34.41 -15.61
C GLY A 179 -26.81 -33.43 -14.88
N GLU A 180 -26.39 -32.83 -13.77
CA GLU A 180 -27.17 -31.84 -13.02
C GLU A 180 -26.68 -30.42 -13.31
N VAL A 181 -27.62 -29.47 -13.44
CA VAL A 181 -27.29 -28.05 -13.66
C VAL A 181 -26.70 -27.49 -12.37
N PHE A 182 -25.49 -26.93 -12.44
CA PHE A 182 -24.84 -26.33 -11.28
C PHE A 182 -25.19 -24.84 -11.14
N GLN A 183 -25.02 -24.30 -9.93
CA GLN A 183 -25.35 -22.89 -9.64
C GLN A 183 -24.47 -21.94 -10.46
N GLY A 184 -25.10 -21.01 -11.17
CA GLY A 184 -24.40 -20.09 -12.09
C GLY A 184 -24.03 -20.69 -13.45
N GLY A 185 -24.38 -21.96 -13.70
CA GLY A 185 -24.13 -22.64 -14.97
C GLY A 185 -25.16 -22.36 -16.06
N GLN A 186 -26.18 -21.53 -15.83
CA GLN A 186 -27.24 -21.28 -16.81
C GLN A 186 -27.50 -19.78 -16.99
N ALA A 187 -27.63 -19.35 -18.25
CA ALA A 187 -28.08 -18.02 -18.61
C ALA A 187 -28.85 -18.03 -19.93
N THR A 188 -29.71 -17.04 -20.11
CA THR A 188 -30.49 -16.78 -21.33
C THR A 188 -30.22 -15.39 -21.84
N ASP A 189 -30.22 -15.20 -23.17
CA ASP A 189 -29.95 -13.94 -23.85
C ASP A 189 -28.66 -13.26 -23.36
N TYR A 190 -27.64 -14.07 -23.06
CA TYR A 190 -26.39 -13.59 -22.46
C TYR A 190 -25.46 -13.03 -23.54
N PRO A 191 -25.13 -11.73 -23.53
CA PRO A 191 -24.18 -11.16 -24.48
C PRO A 191 -22.74 -11.44 -24.04
N VAL A 192 -21.92 -11.99 -24.93
CA VAL A 192 -20.48 -12.20 -24.70
C VAL A 192 -19.69 -11.76 -25.93
N VAL A 193 -18.58 -11.06 -25.71
CA VAL A 193 -17.62 -10.74 -26.77
C VAL A 193 -16.57 -11.84 -26.79
N LEU A 194 -16.48 -12.58 -27.90
CA LEU A 194 -15.56 -13.70 -28.03
C LEU A 194 -14.11 -13.20 -28.12
N GLY A 195 -13.22 -13.75 -27.32
CA GLY A 195 -11.79 -13.44 -27.28
C GLY A 195 -11.38 -12.37 -26.27
N GLU A 196 -12.30 -11.83 -25.47
CA GLU A 196 -11.99 -10.88 -24.39
C GLU A 196 -11.56 -11.55 -23.08
N GLY A 197 -11.66 -12.89 -22.98
CA GLY A 197 -11.29 -13.63 -21.76
C GLY A 197 -12.26 -13.38 -20.60
N ARG A 198 -13.50 -13.01 -20.90
CA ARG A 198 -14.59 -12.90 -19.91
C ARG A 198 -15.15 -14.28 -19.56
N MET A 199 -15.06 -15.22 -20.49
CA MET A 199 -15.38 -16.62 -20.27
C MET A 199 -14.11 -17.47 -20.34
N LEU A 200 -14.18 -18.73 -19.93
CA LEU A 200 -13.06 -19.65 -20.08
C LEU A 200 -12.69 -19.79 -21.56
N PRO A 201 -11.39 -19.83 -21.91
CA PRO A 201 -10.95 -19.96 -23.31
C PRO A 201 -11.63 -21.11 -24.05
N ASP A 202 -11.69 -22.29 -23.43
CA ASP A 202 -12.35 -23.48 -23.98
C ASP A 202 -13.86 -23.27 -24.23
N PHE A 203 -14.51 -22.44 -23.40
CA PHE A 203 -15.92 -22.10 -23.58
C PHE A 203 -16.13 -21.21 -24.81
N GLU A 204 -15.28 -20.20 -24.99
CA GLU A 204 -15.34 -19.30 -26.14
C GLU A 204 -15.05 -20.07 -27.44
N ASP A 205 -14.04 -20.94 -27.44
CA ASP A 205 -13.68 -21.79 -28.58
C ASP A 205 -14.81 -22.75 -28.99
N GLY A 206 -15.59 -23.23 -28.02
CA GLY A 206 -16.79 -24.03 -28.27
C GLY A 206 -17.89 -23.29 -29.04
N ILE A 207 -17.93 -21.95 -28.99
CA ILE A 207 -18.94 -21.12 -29.67
C ILE A 207 -18.49 -20.70 -31.06
N VAL A 208 -17.17 -20.52 -31.26
CA VAL A 208 -16.61 -20.12 -32.55
C VAL A 208 -17.08 -21.07 -33.66
N GLY A 209 -17.46 -20.48 -34.79
CA GLY A 209 -17.96 -21.17 -35.98
C GLY A 209 -19.44 -21.53 -35.96
N LEU A 210 -20.18 -21.29 -34.86
CA LEU A 210 -21.64 -21.46 -34.86
C LEU A 210 -22.35 -20.36 -35.64
N LYS A 211 -23.46 -20.72 -36.28
CA LYS A 211 -24.40 -19.74 -36.87
C LYS A 211 -25.59 -19.49 -35.94
N THR A 212 -26.25 -18.36 -36.17
CA THR A 212 -27.48 -18.01 -35.46
C THR A 212 -28.49 -19.16 -35.51
N THR A 213 -29.12 -19.45 -34.37
CA THR A 213 -30.02 -20.59 -34.07
C THR A 213 -29.36 -21.96 -33.96
N GLU A 214 -28.06 -22.11 -34.23
CA GLU A 214 -27.37 -23.38 -34.01
C GLU A 214 -27.06 -23.62 -32.54
N SER A 215 -27.14 -24.88 -32.13
CA SER A 215 -26.77 -25.34 -30.80
C SER A 215 -25.58 -26.28 -30.88
N ARG A 216 -24.73 -26.25 -29.85
CA ARG A 216 -23.60 -27.17 -29.70
C ARG A 216 -23.45 -27.56 -28.25
N THR A 217 -23.16 -28.83 -28.04
CA THR A 217 -22.76 -29.35 -26.75
C THR A 217 -21.27 -29.64 -26.78
N PHE A 218 -20.53 -29.18 -25.76
CA PHE A 218 -19.12 -29.47 -25.62
C PHE A 218 -18.73 -29.55 -24.14
N ASP A 219 -17.67 -30.29 -23.86
CA ASP A 219 -17.15 -30.47 -22.51
C ASP A 219 -15.95 -29.57 -22.27
N LEU A 220 -15.83 -29.01 -21.07
CA LEU A 220 -14.67 -28.25 -20.62
C LEU A 220 -14.31 -28.59 -19.19
N THR A 221 -13.06 -28.33 -18.82
CA THR A 221 -12.57 -28.56 -17.45
C THR A 221 -12.24 -27.24 -16.80
N PHE A 222 -12.80 -26.98 -15.62
CA PHE A 222 -12.47 -25.80 -14.85
C PHE A 222 -11.03 -25.88 -14.32
N PRO A 223 -10.30 -24.75 -14.25
CA PRO A 223 -8.99 -24.69 -13.62
C PRO A 223 -8.99 -25.22 -12.18
N ALA A 224 -7.87 -25.75 -11.72
CA ALA A 224 -7.74 -26.29 -10.36
C ALA A 224 -7.81 -25.20 -9.27
N ASP A 225 -7.52 -23.95 -9.64
CA ASP A 225 -7.54 -22.75 -8.81
C ASP A 225 -8.83 -21.92 -8.98
N TYR A 226 -9.88 -22.51 -9.55
CA TYR A 226 -11.14 -21.81 -9.77
C TYR A 226 -11.79 -21.40 -8.43
N GLN A 227 -12.34 -20.18 -8.38
CA GLN A 227 -12.86 -19.57 -7.14
C GLN A 227 -13.97 -20.38 -6.47
N VAL A 228 -14.69 -21.21 -7.25
CA VAL A 228 -15.75 -22.09 -6.76
C VAL A 228 -15.19 -23.50 -6.57
N ASN A 229 -14.93 -23.88 -5.31
CA ASN A 229 -14.34 -25.17 -4.92
C ASN A 229 -15.07 -26.39 -5.51
N GLU A 230 -16.39 -26.29 -5.71
CA GLU A 230 -17.21 -27.38 -6.25
C GLU A 230 -16.95 -27.64 -7.74
N LEU A 231 -16.48 -26.61 -8.46
CA LEU A 231 -16.19 -26.67 -9.90
C LEU A 231 -14.69 -26.84 -10.16
N ALA A 232 -13.82 -26.41 -9.24
CA ALA A 232 -12.37 -26.47 -9.41
C ALA A 232 -11.86 -27.86 -9.83
N GLY A 233 -11.19 -27.93 -10.98
CA GLY A 233 -10.66 -29.18 -11.55
C GLY A 233 -11.71 -30.18 -12.03
N LYS A 234 -12.99 -29.82 -12.08
CA LYS A 234 -14.07 -30.69 -12.57
C LYS A 234 -14.32 -30.47 -14.06
N GLN A 235 -14.59 -31.57 -14.75
CA GLN A 235 -15.11 -31.56 -16.11
C GLN A 235 -16.63 -31.36 -16.08
N VAL A 236 -17.13 -30.46 -16.90
CA VAL A 236 -18.56 -30.17 -17.06
C VAL A 236 -18.92 -30.18 -18.54
N SER A 237 -20.20 -30.39 -18.84
CA SER A 237 -20.74 -30.31 -20.20
C SER A 237 -21.60 -29.06 -20.33
N PHE A 238 -21.43 -28.30 -21.41
CA PHE A 238 -22.24 -27.12 -21.72
C PHE A 238 -23.05 -27.33 -22.98
N ASP A 239 -24.36 -27.14 -22.86
CA ASP A 239 -25.27 -26.99 -23.99
C ASP A 239 -25.41 -25.49 -24.31
N VAL A 240 -24.89 -25.04 -25.44
CA VAL A 240 -24.94 -23.63 -25.87
C VAL A 240 -25.78 -23.49 -27.13
N THR A 241 -26.65 -22.47 -27.17
CA THR A 241 -27.42 -22.08 -28.35
C THR A 241 -27.10 -20.64 -28.71
N LEU A 242 -26.69 -20.41 -29.95
CA LEU A 242 -26.36 -19.09 -30.45
C LEU A 242 -27.63 -18.38 -30.94
N LYS A 243 -28.02 -17.26 -30.33
CA LYS A 243 -29.22 -16.48 -30.70
C LYS A 243 -28.94 -15.39 -31.73
N GLY A 244 -27.72 -14.88 -31.76
CA GLY A 244 -27.34 -13.83 -32.69
C GLY A 244 -25.85 -13.57 -32.68
N VAL A 245 -25.36 -13.08 -33.81
CA VAL A 245 -23.98 -12.63 -34.00
C VAL A 245 -24.02 -11.15 -34.38
N GLU A 246 -23.21 -10.35 -33.71
CA GLU A 246 -23.01 -8.95 -34.02
C GLU A 246 -21.51 -8.71 -34.24
N ALA A 247 -21.18 -8.20 -35.43
CA ALA A 247 -19.80 -7.91 -35.80
C ALA A 247 -19.34 -6.58 -35.18
N PRO A 248 -18.07 -6.48 -34.77
CA PRO A 248 -17.51 -5.24 -34.26
C PRO A 248 -17.38 -4.20 -35.38
N GLN A 249 -17.77 -2.97 -35.08
CA GLN A 249 -17.60 -1.78 -35.89
C GLN A 249 -16.73 -0.80 -35.11
N LEU A 250 -15.48 -0.68 -35.52
CA LEU A 250 -14.59 0.32 -34.97
C LEU A 250 -14.96 1.68 -35.56
N PRO A 251 -15.06 2.75 -34.74
CA PRO A 251 -15.34 4.07 -35.25
C PRO A 251 -14.24 4.53 -36.19
N ASP A 252 -14.57 5.28 -37.23
CA ASP A 252 -13.58 5.89 -38.11
C ASP A 252 -12.79 6.98 -37.37
N VAL A 253 -11.55 7.23 -37.80
CA VAL A 253 -10.69 8.26 -37.21
C VAL A 253 -10.99 9.60 -37.88
N ASP A 254 -12.10 10.20 -37.47
CA ASP A 254 -12.63 11.43 -38.06
C ASP A 254 -12.91 12.51 -37.00
N ALA A 255 -13.57 13.59 -37.42
CA ALA A 255 -13.89 14.72 -36.55
C ALA A 255 -14.84 14.35 -35.42
N ASP A 256 -15.72 13.38 -35.60
CA ASP A 256 -16.66 12.96 -34.56
C ASP A 256 -15.98 12.04 -33.55
N PHE A 257 -15.05 11.19 -34.00
CA PHE A 257 -14.17 10.47 -33.09
C PHE A 257 -13.27 11.41 -32.27
N ALA A 258 -12.69 12.44 -32.89
CA ALA A 258 -11.90 13.45 -32.19
C ALA A 258 -12.72 14.19 -31.11
N LYS A 259 -13.95 14.62 -31.44
CA LYS A 259 -14.87 15.21 -30.44
C LYS A 259 -15.20 14.26 -29.30
N SER A 260 -15.36 12.96 -29.59
CA SER A 260 -15.63 11.94 -28.57
C SER A 260 -14.48 11.79 -27.54
N LEU A 261 -13.28 12.22 -27.90
CA LEU A 261 -12.09 12.27 -27.03
C LEU A 261 -11.87 13.62 -26.36
N GLY A 262 -12.80 14.58 -26.51
CA GLY A 262 -12.71 15.90 -25.88
C GLY A 262 -12.13 17.00 -26.78
N ILE A 263 -11.81 16.70 -28.03
CA ILE A 263 -11.29 17.67 -29.01
C ILE A 263 -12.47 18.45 -29.62
N GLY A 264 -12.84 19.56 -29.00
CA GLY A 264 -14.09 20.28 -29.31
C GLY A 264 -14.23 20.77 -30.76
N ASP A 265 -13.13 21.01 -31.47
CA ASP A 265 -13.11 21.43 -32.88
C ASP A 265 -13.10 20.25 -33.88
N GLY A 266 -12.95 19.01 -33.39
CA GLY A 266 -12.89 17.81 -34.24
C GLY A 266 -11.61 17.68 -35.06
N ASP A 267 -10.54 18.41 -34.71
CA ASP A 267 -9.28 18.32 -35.45
C ASP A 267 -8.53 17.02 -35.11
N VAL A 268 -8.41 16.13 -36.09
CA VAL A 268 -7.71 14.84 -35.98
C VAL A 268 -6.20 15.04 -35.74
N ALA A 269 -5.58 16.08 -36.30
CA ALA A 269 -4.16 16.35 -36.07
C ALA A 269 -3.93 16.79 -34.62
N LYS A 270 -4.81 17.65 -34.08
CA LYS A 270 -4.79 18.05 -32.67
C LYS A 270 -5.04 16.87 -31.74
N MET A 271 -5.99 16.00 -32.07
CA MET A 271 -6.24 14.75 -31.35
C MET A 271 -4.99 13.88 -31.28
N ARG A 272 -4.30 13.65 -32.40
CA ARG A 272 -3.05 12.86 -32.44
C ARG A 272 -1.94 13.51 -31.61
N ALA A 273 -1.82 14.85 -31.66
CA ALA A 273 -0.84 15.58 -30.87
C ALA A 273 -1.12 15.46 -29.36
N GLU A 274 -2.38 15.51 -28.94
CA GLU A 274 -2.77 15.34 -27.53
C GLU A 274 -2.54 13.91 -27.05
N ILE A 275 -2.86 12.90 -27.87
CA ILE A 275 -2.52 11.49 -27.60
C ILE A 275 -1.01 11.34 -27.39
N ARG A 276 -0.19 11.93 -28.26
CA ARG A 276 1.28 11.91 -28.12
C ARG A 276 1.73 12.55 -26.82
N SER A 277 1.24 13.75 -26.50
CA SER A 277 1.60 14.46 -25.27
C SER A 277 1.24 13.64 -24.02
N ASN A 278 0.04 13.06 -24.00
CA ASN A 278 -0.39 12.18 -22.91
C ASN A 278 0.50 10.94 -22.79
N LEU A 279 0.89 10.36 -23.92
CA LEU A 279 1.79 9.21 -23.95
C LEU A 279 3.19 9.55 -23.45
N GLU A 280 3.76 10.67 -23.87
CA GLU A 280 5.06 11.16 -23.39
C GLU A 280 5.05 11.45 -21.89
N ASN A 281 3.94 11.97 -21.36
CA ASN A 281 3.76 12.21 -19.92
C ASN A 281 3.71 10.89 -19.14
N GLU A 282 2.96 9.90 -19.64
CA GLU A 282 2.87 8.57 -19.04
C GLU A 282 4.24 7.85 -19.08
N LEU A 283 4.94 7.92 -20.21
CA LEU A 283 6.30 7.39 -20.35
C LEU A 283 7.27 8.04 -19.38
N ARG A 284 7.26 9.38 -19.24
CA ARG A 284 8.09 10.09 -18.26
C ARG A 284 7.82 9.62 -16.83
N LYS A 285 6.55 9.46 -16.44
CA LYS A 285 6.17 8.97 -15.11
C LYS A 285 6.69 7.55 -14.87
N ARG A 286 6.53 6.65 -15.84
CA ARG A 286 7.00 5.25 -15.75
C ARG A 286 8.51 5.13 -15.69
N ILE A 287 9.22 5.89 -16.54
CA ILE A 287 10.69 5.95 -16.53
C ILE A 287 11.17 6.46 -15.16
N LYS A 288 10.59 7.55 -14.64
CA LYS A 288 10.91 8.09 -13.32
C LYS A 288 10.67 7.07 -12.21
N ALA A 289 9.55 6.33 -12.27
CA ALA A 289 9.25 5.26 -11.31
C ALA A 289 10.27 4.11 -11.37
N ARG A 290 10.64 3.63 -12.56
CA ARG A 290 11.63 2.54 -12.75
C ARG A 290 13.04 2.95 -12.32
N ILE A 291 13.44 4.19 -12.57
CA ILE A 291 14.73 4.73 -12.09
C ILE A 291 14.70 4.87 -10.56
N LYS A 292 13.62 5.39 -10.00
CA LYS A 292 13.43 5.49 -8.55
C LYS A 292 13.54 4.13 -7.89
N GLU A 293 12.84 3.11 -8.40
CA GLU A 293 12.90 1.76 -7.85
C GLU A 293 14.33 1.20 -7.86
N GLN A 294 15.04 1.33 -8.98
CA GLN A 294 16.44 0.92 -9.09
C GLN A 294 17.36 1.68 -8.13
N ALA A 295 17.17 3.00 -7.99
CA ALA A 295 17.96 3.82 -7.08
C ALA A 295 17.75 3.42 -5.61
N MET A 296 16.50 3.19 -5.20
CA MET A 296 16.18 2.74 -3.83
C MET A 296 16.72 1.33 -3.57
N GLN A 297 16.66 0.44 -4.56
CA GLN A 297 17.23 -0.89 -4.45
C GLN A 297 18.76 -0.85 -4.37
N ALA A 298 19.42 -0.01 -5.16
CA ALA A 298 20.86 0.20 -5.10
C ALA A 298 21.32 0.69 -3.71
N LEU A 299 20.57 1.61 -3.10
CA LEU A 299 20.81 2.05 -1.72
C LEU A 299 20.68 0.90 -0.71
N LEU A 300 19.65 0.07 -0.81
CA LEU A 300 19.44 -1.07 0.08
C LEU A 300 20.55 -2.13 -0.06
N ASP A 301 20.95 -2.43 -1.29
CA ASP A 301 21.95 -3.46 -1.59
C ASP A 301 23.38 -3.02 -1.25
N ALA A 302 23.65 -1.72 -1.26
CA ALA A 302 24.94 -1.18 -0.85
C ALA A 302 25.06 -1.11 0.69
N ASN A 303 23.94 -0.94 1.40
CA ASN A 303 23.93 -0.61 2.82
C ASN A 303 23.20 -1.69 3.64
N PRO A 304 23.85 -2.81 3.97
CA PRO A 304 23.31 -3.74 4.97
C PRO A 304 23.21 -3.02 6.32
N LEU A 305 22.04 -3.12 6.95
CA LEU A 305 21.70 -2.39 8.16
C LEU A 305 20.70 -3.25 8.94
N ASP A 306 21.00 -3.50 10.21
CA ASP A 306 20.06 -4.09 11.15
C ASP A 306 19.03 -3.03 11.55
N VAL A 307 17.77 -3.43 11.63
CA VAL A 307 16.66 -2.54 11.94
C VAL A 307 15.98 -2.95 13.25
N PRO A 308 15.62 -2.00 14.12
CA PRO A 308 14.85 -2.30 15.33
C PRO A 308 13.54 -3.01 14.99
N ARG A 309 13.29 -4.17 15.62
CA ARG A 309 12.03 -4.91 15.51
C ARG A 309 10.82 -4.06 15.85
N THR A 310 10.91 -3.18 16.85
CA THR A 310 9.79 -2.32 17.22
C THR A 310 9.37 -1.39 16.08
N LEU A 311 10.31 -0.94 15.23
CA LEU A 311 9.96 -0.14 14.06
C LEU A 311 9.34 -0.98 12.95
N ILE A 312 9.80 -2.23 12.77
CA ILE A 312 9.20 -3.18 11.82
C ILE A 312 7.76 -3.48 12.21
N GLU A 313 7.49 -3.74 13.50
CA GLU A 313 6.14 -3.99 14.02
C GLU A 313 5.21 -2.79 13.81
N GLN A 314 5.68 -1.58 14.11
CA GLN A 314 4.90 -0.35 13.92
C GLN A 314 4.56 -0.10 12.44
N GLU A 315 5.54 -0.25 11.55
CA GLU A 315 5.33 -0.08 10.11
C GLU A 315 4.43 -1.19 9.54
N SER A 316 4.55 -2.42 10.06
CA SER A 316 3.68 -3.54 9.70
C SER A 316 2.22 -3.28 10.08
N GLU A 317 1.98 -2.77 11.30
CA GLU A 317 0.64 -2.41 11.75
C GLU A 317 0.07 -1.25 10.93
N SER A 318 0.89 -0.24 10.60
CA SER A 318 0.47 0.86 9.72
C SER A 318 0.07 0.36 8.33
N MET A 319 0.80 -0.61 7.77
CA MET A 319 0.45 -1.20 6.48
C MET A 319 -0.80 -2.06 6.55
N ALA A 320 -0.97 -2.85 7.61
CA ALA A 320 -2.19 -3.61 7.83
C ALA A 320 -3.41 -2.69 7.94
N GLU A 321 -3.28 -1.57 8.65
CA GLU A 321 -4.36 -0.59 8.78
C GLU A 321 -4.69 0.08 7.43
N ALA A 322 -3.68 0.46 6.65
CA ALA A 322 -3.89 1.00 5.30
C ALA A 322 -4.59 -0.02 4.38
N ALA A 323 -4.21 -1.30 4.45
CA ALA A 323 -4.85 -2.36 3.71
C ALA A 323 -6.31 -2.56 4.16
N ARG A 324 -6.60 -2.54 5.47
CA ARG A 324 -7.98 -2.60 5.99
C ARG A 324 -8.84 -1.45 5.46
N GLN A 325 -8.29 -0.24 5.41
CA GLN A 325 -8.98 0.93 4.88
C GLN A 325 -9.24 0.84 3.37
N ASP A 326 -8.29 0.34 2.58
CA ASP A 326 -8.49 0.12 1.14
C ASP A 326 -9.61 -0.90 0.87
N LEU A 327 -9.63 -2.01 1.63
CA LEU A 327 -10.71 -3.02 1.52
C LEU A 327 -12.07 -2.43 1.92
N ALA A 328 -12.09 -1.58 2.96
CA ALA A 328 -13.29 -0.84 3.39
C ALA A 328 -13.85 0.05 2.27
N ASN A 329 -12.97 0.81 1.62
CA ASN A 329 -13.33 1.74 0.55
C ASN A 329 -13.85 1.00 -0.69
N ARG A 330 -13.46 -0.27 -0.88
CA ARG A 330 -13.97 -1.15 -1.93
C ARG A 330 -15.30 -1.85 -1.55
N GLY A 331 -15.88 -1.52 -0.39
CA GLY A 331 -17.16 -2.05 0.06
C GLY A 331 -17.12 -3.46 0.65
N MET A 332 -15.94 -3.97 1.00
CA MET A 332 -15.81 -5.27 1.66
C MET A 332 -15.98 -5.16 3.19
N ASP A 333 -16.60 -6.18 3.80
CA ASP A 333 -16.80 -6.21 5.26
C ASP A 333 -15.48 -6.56 5.98
N ILE A 334 -14.83 -5.53 6.51
CA ILE A 334 -13.56 -5.61 7.24
C ILE A 334 -13.69 -6.53 8.46
N LYS A 335 -14.88 -6.67 9.07
CA LYS A 335 -15.04 -7.44 10.32
C LYS A 335 -14.75 -8.93 10.16
N ASN A 336 -14.86 -9.46 8.94
CA ASN A 336 -14.68 -10.88 8.66
C ASN A 336 -13.36 -11.19 7.94
N MET A 337 -12.49 -10.20 7.71
CA MET A 337 -11.22 -10.40 7.01
C MET A 337 -10.04 -10.08 7.93
N PRO A 338 -9.29 -11.09 8.41
CA PRO A 338 -8.16 -10.86 9.28
C PRO A 338 -6.96 -10.39 8.45
N VAL A 339 -6.80 -9.08 8.27
CA VAL A 339 -5.54 -8.51 7.78
C VAL A 339 -4.54 -8.51 8.93
N ASP A 340 -3.64 -9.48 8.94
CA ASP A 340 -2.61 -9.65 9.96
C ASP A 340 -1.37 -8.82 9.61
N ALA A 341 -0.85 -8.06 10.58
CA ALA A 341 0.36 -7.24 10.42
C ALA A 341 1.58 -8.08 10.04
N THR A 342 1.67 -9.34 10.49
CA THR A 342 2.81 -10.23 10.19
C THR A 342 2.99 -10.50 8.70
N TRP A 343 1.93 -10.38 7.90
CA TRP A 343 2.01 -10.52 6.43
C TRP A 343 2.85 -9.42 5.79
N PHE A 344 2.99 -8.27 6.44
CA PHE A 344 3.73 -7.11 5.95
C PHE A 344 5.14 -7.02 6.50
N ALA A 345 5.58 -7.95 7.37
CA ALA A 345 6.84 -7.84 8.10
C ALA A 345 8.07 -7.63 7.19
N ALA A 346 8.19 -8.41 6.11
CA ALA A 346 9.31 -8.28 5.15
C ALA A 346 9.28 -6.94 4.41
N GLN A 347 8.09 -6.46 4.03
CA GLN A 347 7.93 -5.16 3.39
C GLN A 347 8.21 -4.01 4.36
N ALA A 348 7.79 -4.16 5.61
CA ALA A 348 8.01 -3.19 6.69
C ALA A 348 9.49 -3.06 7.01
N GLU A 349 10.19 -4.19 7.15
CA GLU A 349 11.64 -4.20 7.32
C GLU A 349 12.34 -3.46 6.18
N ARG A 350 11.98 -3.75 4.93
CA ARG A 350 12.55 -3.04 3.76
C ARG A 350 12.28 -1.54 3.82
N ARG A 351 11.06 -1.11 4.18
CA ARG A 351 10.70 0.32 4.26
C ARG A 351 11.43 1.04 5.38
N VAL A 352 11.47 0.46 6.58
CA VAL A 352 12.18 1.08 7.71
C VAL A 352 13.67 1.16 7.40
N LYS A 353 14.27 0.08 6.87
CA LYS A 353 15.68 0.08 6.45
C LYS A 353 15.98 1.18 5.45
N LEU A 354 15.16 1.27 4.39
CA LEU A 354 15.31 2.29 3.36
C LEU A 354 15.14 3.71 3.94
N GLY A 355 14.16 3.93 4.82
CA GLY A 355 13.94 5.22 5.47
C GLY A 355 15.13 5.69 6.30
N LEU A 356 15.78 4.78 7.03
CA LEU A 356 17.00 5.07 7.80
C LEU A 356 18.18 5.41 6.89
N ILE A 357 18.37 4.64 5.81
CA ILE A 357 19.43 4.90 4.83
C ILE A 357 19.21 6.26 4.15
N ILE A 358 17.99 6.52 3.66
CA ILE A 358 17.62 7.79 3.02
C ILE A 358 17.86 8.96 3.97
N ALA A 359 17.42 8.85 5.23
CA ALA A 359 17.62 9.91 6.21
C ALA A 359 19.11 10.25 6.41
N GLU A 360 19.99 9.25 6.43
CA GLU A 360 21.43 9.49 6.53
C GLU A 360 22.02 10.03 5.23
N VAL A 361 21.61 9.54 4.05
CA VAL A 361 22.03 10.09 2.74
C VAL A 361 21.67 11.57 2.63
N VAL A 362 20.45 11.92 3.04
CA VAL A 362 19.97 13.31 3.04
C VAL A 362 20.80 14.19 3.97
N LYS A 363 21.14 13.67 5.16
CA LYS A 363 21.93 14.39 6.16
C LYS A 363 23.40 14.55 5.72
N GLU A 364 24.03 13.49 5.21
CA GLU A 364 25.44 13.49 4.81
C GLU A 364 25.69 14.35 3.57
N HIS A 365 24.75 14.36 2.62
CA HIS A 365 24.88 15.10 1.36
C HIS A 365 24.00 16.36 1.26
N ALA A 366 23.38 16.78 2.37
CA ALA A 366 22.52 17.97 2.47
C ALA A 366 21.40 18.03 1.40
N LEU A 367 20.72 16.90 1.15
CA LEU A 367 19.70 16.75 0.10
C LEU A 367 18.28 17.17 0.53
N HIS A 368 18.18 18.13 1.47
CA HIS A 368 16.91 18.62 1.96
C HIS A 368 16.07 19.24 0.83
N ALA A 369 14.74 19.15 0.96
CA ALA A 369 13.81 19.81 0.04
C ALA A 369 14.06 21.32 0.05
N LYS A 370 14.26 21.90 -1.13
CA LYS A 370 14.35 23.35 -1.28
C LYS A 370 12.96 23.95 -1.53
N PRO A 371 12.67 25.15 -1.01
CA PRO A 371 11.34 25.77 -1.16
C PRO A 371 10.84 25.85 -2.61
N GLU A 372 11.74 26.11 -3.56
CA GLU A 372 11.44 26.16 -4.99
C GLU A 372 11.01 24.81 -5.57
N GLN A 373 11.57 23.70 -5.07
CA GLN A 373 11.21 22.35 -5.50
C GLN A 373 9.82 21.97 -4.99
N VAL A 374 9.57 22.25 -3.71
CA VAL A 374 8.26 22.02 -3.08
C VAL A 374 7.19 22.82 -3.82
N ARG A 375 7.48 24.09 -4.13
CA ARG A 375 6.55 24.93 -4.88
C ARG A 375 6.27 24.38 -6.28
N ALA A 376 7.31 23.98 -7.01
CA ALA A 376 7.16 23.42 -8.35
C ALA A 376 6.31 22.14 -8.36
N LEU A 377 6.51 21.25 -7.38
CA LEU A 377 5.70 20.03 -7.23
C LEU A 377 4.23 20.33 -6.92
N ILE A 378 3.96 21.31 -6.06
CA ILE A 378 2.57 21.75 -5.78
C ILE A 378 1.94 22.32 -7.05
N ASP A 379 2.65 23.19 -7.77
CA ASP A 379 2.14 23.82 -8.98
C ASP A 379 1.89 22.76 -10.07
N GLU A 380 2.77 21.77 -10.24
CA GLU A 380 2.58 20.63 -11.16
C GLU A 380 1.32 19.82 -10.82
N GLN A 381 1.11 19.48 -9.54
CA GLN A 381 -0.09 18.74 -9.12
C GLN A 381 -1.36 19.59 -9.26
N ALA A 382 -1.28 20.90 -9.04
CA ALA A 382 -2.42 21.80 -9.15
C ALA A 382 -2.89 21.99 -10.60
N GLN A 383 -2.02 21.80 -11.61
CA GLN A 383 -2.34 21.99 -13.02
C GLN A 383 -3.43 21.04 -13.55
N SER A 384 -3.62 19.87 -12.93
CA SER A 384 -4.67 18.94 -13.33
C SER A 384 -6.06 19.33 -12.81
N TYR A 385 -6.17 20.38 -11.99
CA TYR A 385 -7.43 20.84 -11.40
C TYR A 385 -7.95 22.10 -12.10
N GLU A 386 -9.28 22.25 -12.12
CA GLU A 386 -9.95 23.42 -12.71
C GLU A 386 -9.56 24.75 -12.04
N GLN A 387 -9.20 24.71 -10.75
CA GLN A 387 -8.81 25.87 -9.96
C GLN A 387 -7.44 25.65 -9.27
N PRO A 388 -6.33 25.78 -10.00
CA PRO A 388 -5.00 25.49 -9.47
C PRO A 388 -4.65 26.31 -8.23
N GLU A 389 -5.06 27.58 -8.16
CA GLU A 389 -4.74 28.45 -7.03
C GLU A 389 -5.37 27.99 -5.71
N GLU A 390 -6.58 27.40 -5.74
CA GLU A 390 -7.22 26.88 -4.54
C GLU A 390 -6.48 25.66 -4.00
N VAL A 391 -6.01 24.78 -4.90
CA VAL A 391 -5.20 23.60 -4.55
C VAL A 391 -3.89 24.04 -3.90
N VAL A 392 -3.21 25.04 -4.46
CA VAL A 392 -2.00 25.61 -3.88
C VAL A 392 -2.29 26.12 -2.47
N ARG A 393 -3.33 26.95 -2.28
CA ARG A 393 -3.73 27.46 -0.95
C ARG A 393 -4.06 26.33 0.03
N TRP A 394 -4.70 25.28 -0.45
CA TRP A 394 -5.06 24.11 0.35
C TRP A 394 -3.83 23.36 0.88
N TYR A 395 -2.78 23.20 0.07
CA TYR A 395 -1.50 22.63 0.53
C TYR A 395 -0.85 23.49 1.62
N TYR A 396 -0.73 24.80 1.38
CA TYR A 396 -0.10 25.73 2.34
C TYR A 396 -0.92 25.94 3.63
N SER A 397 -2.21 25.59 3.64
CA SER A 397 -3.06 25.75 4.82
C SER A 397 -2.72 24.81 5.99
N GLN A 398 -2.04 23.69 5.74
CA GLN A 398 -1.75 22.68 6.77
C GLN A 398 -0.30 22.21 6.68
N PRO A 399 0.49 22.29 7.79
CA PRO A 399 1.88 21.81 7.80
C PRO A 399 2.03 20.33 7.40
N GLN A 400 1.06 19.50 7.74
CA GLN A 400 1.07 18.06 7.40
C GLN A 400 1.03 17.81 5.89
N ARG A 401 0.33 18.64 5.11
CA ARG A 401 0.26 18.52 3.65
C ARG A 401 1.55 18.97 2.98
N MET A 402 2.14 20.04 3.50
CA MET A 402 3.46 20.49 3.07
C MET A 402 4.53 19.44 3.29
N ALA A 403 4.52 18.77 4.46
CA ALA A 403 5.46 17.70 4.77
C ALA A 403 5.40 16.52 3.78
N GLN A 404 4.23 16.22 3.20
CA GLN A 404 4.10 15.18 2.17
C GLN A 404 4.82 15.58 0.87
N VAL A 405 4.67 16.84 0.44
CA VAL A 405 5.36 17.33 -0.77
C VAL A 405 6.86 17.50 -0.54
N GLU A 406 7.25 17.95 0.66
CA GLU A 406 8.65 18.00 1.07
C GLU A 406 9.30 16.61 1.03
N ALA A 407 8.60 15.57 1.49
CA ALA A 407 9.08 14.20 1.40
C ALA A 407 9.30 13.75 -0.07
N LEU A 408 8.40 14.11 -0.98
CA LEU A 408 8.56 13.84 -2.42
C LEU A 408 9.79 14.56 -2.99
N ALA A 409 10.00 15.83 -2.65
CA ALA A 409 11.17 16.59 -3.10
C ALA A 409 12.49 16.00 -2.56
N ILE A 410 12.52 15.60 -1.29
CA ILE A 410 13.68 14.92 -0.68
C ILE A 410 13.97 13.61 -1.42
N GLU A 411 12.93 12.83 -1.69
CA GLU A 411 13.04 11.56 -2.39
C GLU A 411 13.62 11.75 -3.80
N GLU A 412 13.15 12.75 -4.55
CA GLU A 412 13.71 13.10 -5.86
C GLU A 412 15.17 13.52 -5.78
N ASN A 413 15.54 14.32 -4.79
CA ASN A 413 16.93 14.71 -4.58
C ASN A 413 17.84 13.50 -4.34
N VAL A 414 17.37 12.54 -3.55
CA VAL A 414 18.08 11.29 -3.26
C VAL A 414 18.22 10.44 -4.52
N VAL A 415 17.15 10.25 -5.29
CA VAL A 415 17.21 9.52 -6.57
C VAL A 415 18.21 10.17 -7.52
N ASN A 416 18.15 11.49 -7.68
CA ASN A 416 19.08 12.23 -8.55
C ASN A 416 20.53 12.08 -8.08
N TRP A 417 20.78 12.14 -6.77
CA TRP A 417 22.10 11.91 -6.20
C TRP A 417 22.58 10.47 -6.47
N VAL A 418 21.72 9.47 -6.29
CA VAL A 418 22.04 8.07 -6.56
C VAL A 418 22.39 7.86 -8.04
N VAL A 419 21.57 8.37 -8.96
CA VAL A 419 21.80 8.29 -10.42
C VAL A 419 23.11 8.99 -10.83
N ALA A 420 23.47 10.09 -10.17
CA ALA A 420 24.70 10.81 -10.45
C ALA A 420 25.97 10.11 -9.93
N ASN A 421 25.85 9.26 -8.90
CA ASN A 421 26.98 8.61 -8.23
C ASN A 421 27.08 7.10 -8.50
N ALA A 422 26.06 6.48 -9.09
CA ALA A 422 26.06 5.09 -9.53
C ALA A 422 26.51 4.96 -11.01
N LYS A 423 26.71 3.72 -11.48
CA LYS A 423 26.96 3.43 -12.90
C LYS A 423 25.65 3.50 -13.67
N THR A 424 25.33 4.67 -14.20
CA THR A 424 24.11 4.87 -15.00
C THR A 424 24.37 4.56 -16.47
N THR A 425 23.56 3.69 -17.06
CA THR A 425 23.60 3.34 -18.49
C THR A 425 22.26 3.60 -19.17
N ASP A 426 22.32 4.15 -20.37
CA ASP A 426 21.15 4.39 -21.20
C ASP A 426 20.78 3.14 -21.97
N LYS A 427 19.52 2.72 -21.88
CA LYS A 427 19.01 1.51 -22.53
C LYS A 427 17.75 1.82 -23.31
N THR A 428 17.80 1.55 -24.61
CA THR A 428 16.59 1.54 -25.43
C THR A 428 15.76 0.31 -25.06
N VAL A 429 14.51 0.54 -24.69
CA VAL A 429 13.56 -0.48 -24.28
C VAL A 429 12.35 -0.44 -25.20
N ALA A 430 11.67 -1.57 -25.38
CA ALA A 430 10.46 -1.62 -26.19
C ALA A 430 9.32 -0.86 -25.51
N PHE A 431 8.45 -0.24 -26.32
CA PHE A 431 7.25 0.46 -25.82
C PHE A 431 6.39 -0.45 -24.94
N ASP A 432 6.12 -1.67 -25.42
CA ASP A 432 5.24 -2.61 -24.75
C ASP A 432 5.83 -3.10 -23.40
N GLU A 433 7.17 -3.17 -23.29
CA GLU A 433 7.88 -3.46 -22.02
C GLU A 433 7.70 -2.30 -21.03
N LEU A 434 7.86 -1.05 -21.47
CA LEU A 434 7.66 0.12 -20.61
C LEU A 434 6.23 0.27 -20.13
N MET A 435 5.27 -0.05 -20.98
CA MET A 435 3.85 0.05 -20.65
C MET A 435 3.37 -1.09 -19.74
N GLY A 436 4.22 -2.07 -19.42
CA GLY A 436 3.82 -3.24 -18.62
C GLY A 436 2.82 -4.14 -19.36
N ASN A 437 2.77 -4.02 -20.69
CA ASN A 437 1.94 -4.80 -21.59
C ASN A 437 2.70 -6.00 -22.19
N ALA A 438 3.97 -6.19 -21.80
CA ALA A 438 4.69 -7.42 -22.08
C ALA A 438 4.00 -8.55 -21.29
N ALA A 439 3.26 -9.36 -22.03
CA ALA A 439 2.51 -10.51 -21.56
C ALA A 439 3.36 -11.53 -20.79
#